data_AF-A0A257E015-F1
#
_entry.id   AF-A0A257E015-F1
#
_cell.length_a   1.000
_cell.length_b   1.000
_cell.length_c   1.000
_cell.angle_alpha   90.00
_cell.angle_beta   90.00
_cell.angle_gamma   90.00
#
_symmetry.space_group_name_H-M   'P 1'
#
loop_
_entity.id
_entity.type
_entity.pdbx_description
1 polymer ?
#
loop_
_entity_poly.entity_id
_entity_poly.type
_entity_poly.pdbx_seq_one_letter_code
_entity_poly.pdbx_strand_id
1 'polypeptide(L)'
;MVFDWTSIALGLAGAAVPLLAVCWQIQRKLTARMTGWELLEERLATAQMAQEGLAAQLDASRDEISDLSQANAAKQADLAAVRREVELLQIDRDNARDAAHAWNLDRSAKDTELRRLDALSAALRAELREQQDSHQQRLADLQGSRDELRAQFAELAGKIFDEREQRFAETSQERLGQLLDPLKERIQSFEKRVEESYQNEARERFSLAKELERLQQLNLRLSDEATNLTRALKGQKTQGNWGELILERVLEHAGLEKGREYQTQVSLKGPDGERFQPDVLIMLPGDKQVVVDSKVSLTAYQQFVGADDDVIGQAALKQHVLSLRNHVKGLAGKDYKRLEGLHSLDFVLLFVPIEAAFSAALQAEPNLFQEAFDRHIVIVSPTTLLATLRVIDSLWKQERQSQNAREIAERAGWLYDKFVLFIQDLDEVGNRLQQLDKAYSSARNKLTDGRGNLVSRTEQLKLLGARASKSLPADLLERAMTDADGVAHLPE
;
A
#
# COMPACT_ATOMS: atom_id res chain seq x y z
N MET A 1 -184.89 -24.00 -19.20
CA MET A 1 -184.26 -22.83 -18.57
C MET A 1 -182.91 -22.63 -19.22
N VAL A 2 -182.73 -21.50 -19.90
CA VAL A 2 -181.55 -21.11 -20.68
C VAL A 2 -180.50 -20.56 -19.71
N PHE A 3 -179.25 -21.04 -19.82
CA PHE A 3 -178.09 -20.54 -19.07
C PHE A 3 -177.41 -19.43 -19.87
N ASP A 4 -177.25 -18.26 -19.25
CA ASP A 4 -176.84 -17.01 -19.88
C ASP A 4 -175.31 -16.82 -19.85
N TRP A 5 -174.67 -17.01 -21.02
CA TRP A 5 -173.22 -16.96 -21.24
C TRP A 5 -172.61 -15.55 -21.18
N THR A 6 -173.45 -14.50 -21.11
CA THR A 6 -173.00 -13.11 -21.18
C THR A 6 -172.32 -12.61 -19.89
N SER A 7 -172.67 -13.19 -18.74
CA SER A 7 -172.13 -12.80 -17.43
C SER A 7 -170.71 -13.32 -17.15
N ILE A 8 -170.30 -14.43 -17.78
CA ILE A 8 -168.96 -15.01 -17.61
C ILE A 8 -167.92 -14.29 -18.48
N ALA A 9 -168.30 -13.85 -19.68
CA ALA A 9 -167.41 -13.11 -20.58
C ALA A 9 -167.00 -11.74 -20.01
N LEU A 10 -167.91 -11.06 -19.30
CA LEU A 10 -167.63 -9.76 -18.68
C LEU A 10 -166.74 -9.87 -17.43
N GLY A 11 -166.83 -10.98 -16.68
CA GLY A 11 -165.95 -11.28 -15.55
C GLY A 11 -164.50 -11.58 -15.96
N LEU A 12 -164.30 -12.29 -17.09
CA LEU A 12 -162.97 -12.59 -17.61
C LEU A 12 -162.26 -11.35 -18.21
N ALA A 13 -163.02 -10.43 -18.83
CA ALA A 13 -162.47 -9.17 -19.34
C ALA A 13 -162.03 -8.21 -18.21
N GLY A 14 -162.76 -8.17 -17.09
CA GLY A 14 -162.40 -7.36 -15.91
C GLY A 14 -161.14 -7.84 -15.17
N ALA A 15 -160.86 -9.14 -15.19
CA ALA A 15 -159.67 -9.73 -14.56
C ALA A 15 -158.40 -9.67 -15.44
N ALA A 16 -158.54 -9.57 -16.77
CA ALA A 16 -157.40 -9.51 -17.68
C ALA A 16 -156.60 -8.19 -17.58
N VAL A 17 -157.27 -7.07 -17.31
CA VAL A 17 -156.65 -5.74 -17.19
C VAL A 17 -155.64 -5.64 -16.02
N PRO A 18 -155.97 -6.04 -14.78
CA PRO A 18 -155.00 -6.01 -13.68
C PRO A 18 -153.88 -7.04 -13.87
N LEU A 19 -154.14 -8.21 -14.47
CA LEU A 19 -153.11 -9.20 -14.78
C LEU A 19 -152.10 -8.69 -15.81
N LEU A 20 -152.55 -7.99 -16.85
CA LEU A 20 -151.68 -7.34 -17.83
C LEU A 20 -150.89 -6.18 -17.21
N ALA A 21 -151.50 -5.40 -16.31
CA ALA A 21 -150.81 -4.33 -15.59
C ALA A 21 -149.71 -4.86 -14.64
N VAL A 22 -149.97 -5.97 -13.95
CA VAL A 22 -148.99 -6.67 -13.10
C VAL A 22 -147.88 -7.30 -13.96
N CYS A 23 -148.23 -7.93 -15.08
CA CYS A 23 -147.25 -8.49 -16.01
C CYS A 23 -146.35 -7.39 -16.61
N TRP A 24 -146.93 -6.23 -16.96
CA TRP A 24 -146.19 -5.05 -17.41
C TRP A 24 -145.32 -4.45 -16.30
N GLN A 25 -145.79 -4.39 -15.05
CA GLN A 25 -144.98 -3.97 -13.90
C GLN A 25 -143.82 -4.94 -13.62
N ILE A 26 -144.04 -6.24 -13.74
CA ILE A 26 -143.02 -7.28 -13.56
C ILE A 26 -142.01 -7.22 -14.70
N GLN A 27 -142.45 -7.11 -15.96
CA GLN A 27 -141.57 -6.89 -17.11
C GLN A 27 -140.75 -5.63 -16.94
N ARG A 28 -141.35 -4.51 -16.50
CA ARG A 28 -140.65 -3.24 -16.25
C ARG A 28 -139.63 -3.34 -15.11
N LYS A 29 -139.92 -4.12 -14.06
CA LYS A 29 -138.97 -4.39 -12.97
C LYS A 29 -137.85 -5.34 -13.41
N LEU A 30 -138.15 -6.33 -14.25
CA LEU A 30 -137.18 -7.27 -14.81
C LEU A 30 -136.24 -6.55 -15.78
N THR A 31 -136.75 -5.70 -16.66
CA THR A 31 -135.91 -4.89 -17.55
C THR A 31 -135.09 -3.88 -16.77
N ALA A 32 -135.66 -3.19 -15.77
CA ALA A 32 -134.89 -2.29 -14.90
C ALA A 32 -133.78 -3.02 -14.10
N ARG A 33 -134.04 -4.26 -13.68
CA ARG A 33 -133.03 -5.12 -13.05
C ARG A 33 -131.98 -5.56 -14.06
N MET A 34 -132.36 -6.01 -15.25
CA MET A 34 -131.42 -6.38 -16.32
C MET A 34 -130.50 -5.23 -16.68
N THR A 35 -131.03 -4.03 -16.90
CA THR A 35 -130.21 -2.83 -17.16
C THR A 35 -129.31 -2.47 -15.97
N GLY A 36 -129.75 -2.74 -14.73
CA GLY A 36 -128.94 -2.53 -13.53
C GLY A 36 -127.82 -3.57 -13.38
N TRP A 37 -128.07 -4.82 -13.79
CA TRP A 37 -127.07 -5.89 -13.84
C TRP A 37 -126.03 -5.61 -14.93
N GLU A 38 -126.46 -5.22 -16.13
CA GLU A 38 -125.56 -4.81 -17.22
C GLU A 38 -124.68 -3.62 -16.81
N LEU A 39 -125.25 -2.61 -16.14
CA LEU A 39 -124.49 -1.47 -15.62
C LEU A 39 -123.48 -1.87 -14.53
N LEU A 40 -123.85 -2.81 -13.65
CA LEU A 40 -122.94 -3.32 -12.62
C LEU A 40 -121.81 -4.14 -13.22
N GLU A 41 -122.09 -4.94 -14.25
CA GLU A 41 -121.12 -5.73 -14.99
C GLU A 41 -120.15 -4.85 -15.78
N GLU A 42 -120.65 -3.79 -16.41
CA GLU A 42 -119.83 -2.76 -17.06
C GLU A 42 -118.94 -2.02 -16.04
N ARG A 43 -119.47 -1.69 -14.85
CA ARG A 43 -118.67 -1.09 -13.77
C ARG A 43 -117.64 -2.04 -13.18
N LEU A 44 -117.95 -3.33 -13.08
CA LEU A 44 -117.00 -4.35 -12.64
C LEU A 44 -115.88 -4.53 -13.66
N ALA A 45 -116.21 -4.61 -14.95
CA ALA A 45 -115.25 -4.73 -16.04
C ALA A 45 -114.33 -3.50 -16.13
N THR A 46 -114.89 -2.29 -16.03
CA THR A 46 -114.09 -1.06 -16.00
C THR A 46 -113.20 -0.96 -14.77
N ALA A 47 -113.68 -1.40 -13.60
CA ALA A 47 -112.86 -1.48 -12.38
C ALA A 47 -111.73 -2.52 -12.50
N GLN A 48 -112.00 -3.69 -13.08
CA GLN A 48 -111.00 -4.72 -13.34
C GLN A 48 -109.92 -4.23 -14.33
N MET A 49 -110.32 -3.60 -15.44
CA MET A 49 -109.38 -2.98 -16.37
C MET A 49 -108.54 -1.89 -15.71
N ALA A 50 -109.13 -1.06 -14.85
CA ALA A 50 -108.40 -0.06 -14.09
C ALA A 50 -107.39 -0.69 -13.11
N GLN A 51 -107.78 -1.79 -12.44
CA GLN A 51 -106.91 -2.53 -11.53
C GLN A 51 -105.75 -3.22 -12.28
N GLU A 52 -106.00 -3.81 -13.45
CA GLU A 52 -104.96 -4.36 -14.32
C GLU A 52 -104.02 -3.28 -14.84
N GLY A 53 -104.55 -2.11 -15.23
CA GLY A 53 -103.73 -0.97 -15.64
C GLY A 53 -102.84 -0.43 -14.52
N LEU A 54 -103.37 -0.35 -13.29
CA LEU A 54 -102.61 0.01 -12.09
C LEU A 54 -101.54 -1.05 -11.74
N ALA A 55 -101.87 -2.33 -11.85
CA ALA A 55 -100.90 -3.42 -11.63
C ALA A 55 -99.75 -3.36 -12.64
N ALA A 56 -100.07 -3.14 -13.92
CA ALA A 56 -99.07 -2.96 -14.97
C ALA A 56 -98.18 -1.73 -14.74
N GLN A 57 -98.74 -0.61 -14.27
CA GLN A 57 -97.94 0.57 -13.90
C GLN A 57 -97.02 0.30 -12.70
N LEU A 58 -97.48 -0.50 -11.73
CA LEU A 58 -96.72 -0.83 -10.52
C LEU A 58 -95.57 -1.79 -10.82
N ASP A 59 -95.79 -2.76 -11.72
CA ASP A 59 -94.72 -3.65 -12.20
C ASP A 59 -93.72 -2.90 -13.08
N ALA A 60 -94.18 -2.01 -13.99
CA ALA A 60 -93.28 -1.15 -14.75
C ALA A 60 -92.42 -0.25 -13.84
N SER A 61 -92.99 0.29 -12.76
CA SER A 61 -92.25 1.09 -11.77
C SER A 61 -91.25 0.24 -10.97
N ARG A 62 -91.58 -1.03 -10.68
CA ARG A 62 -90.65 -1.96 -10.01
C ARG A 62 -89.48 -2.32 -10.90
N ASP A 63 -89.72 -2.57 -12.18
CA ASP A 63 -88.67 -2.84 -13.17
C ASP A 63 -87.75 -1.63 -13.29
N GLU A 64 -88.30 -0.41 -13.38
CA GLU A 64 -87.51 0.82 -13.43
C GLU A 64 -86.67 1.04 -12.15
N ILE A 65 -87.22 0.75 -10.96
CA ILE A 65 -86.47 0.78 -9.69
C ILE A 65 -85.37 -0.29 -9.68
N SER A 66 -85.64 -1.48 -10.19
CA SER A 66 -84.65 -2.56 -10.29
C SER A 66 -83.49 -2.16 -11.19
N ASP A 67 -83.77 -1.64 -12.38
CA ASP A 67 -82.78 -1.17 -13.34
C ASP A 67 -81.95 -0.01 -12.77
N LEU A 68 -82.60 0.97 -12.13
CA LEU A 68 -81.91 2.06 -11.44
C LEU A 68 -81.03 1.55 -10.30
N SER A 69 -81.49 0.57 -9.52
CA SER A 69 -80.70 -0.02 -8.44
C SER A 69 -79.45 -0.73 -8.98
N GLN A 70 -79.59 -1.46 -10.08
CA GLN A 70 -78.49 -2.17 -10.74
C GLN A 70 -77.49 -1.20 -11.35
N ALA A 71 -77.97 -0.13 -12.00
CA ALA A 71 -77.11 0.94 -12.52
C ALA A 71 -76.37 1.67 -11.39
N ASN A 72 -77.00 1.87 -10.23
CA ASN A 72 -76.37 2.52 -9.08
C ASN A 72 -75.32 1.61 -8.43
N ALA A 73 -75.58 0.30 -8.34
CA ALA A 73 -74.61 -0.69 -7.88
C ALA A 73 -73.37 -0.74 -8.79
N ALA A 74 -73.56 -0.71 -10.12
CA ALA A 74 -72.46 -0.64 -11.09
C ALA A 74 -71.62 0.63 -10.90
N LYS A 75 -72.26 1.80 -10.79
CA LYS A 75 -71.55 3.07 -10.51
C LYS A 75 -70.79 3.06 -9.19
N GLN A 76 -71.33 2.43 -8.15
CA GLN A 76 -70.64 2.29 -6.86
C GLN A 76 -69.41 1.38 -6.96
N ALA A 77 -69.49 0.30 -7.75
CA ALA A 77 -68.34 -0.57 -8.01
C ALA A 77 -67.24 0.17 -8.79
N ASP A 78 -67.59 0.93 -9.82
CA ASP A 78 -66.63 1.74 -10.59
C ASP A 78 -65.96 2.80 -9.70
N LEU A 79 -66.74 3.50 -8.87
CA LEU A 79 -66.19 4.47 -7.91
C LEU A 79 -65.25 3.82 -6.89
N ALA A 80 -65.55 2.60 -6.44
CA ALA A 80 -64.66 1.86 -5.55
C ALA A 80 -63.36 1.44 -6.24
N ALA A 81 -63.43 1.03 -7.50
CA ALA A 81 -62.26 0.68 -8.31
C ALA A 81 -61.34 1.90 -8.52
N VAL A 82 -61.91 3.03 -8.94
CA VAL A 82 -61.16 4.28 -9.15
C VAL A 82 -60.55 4.78 -7.85
N ARG A 83 -61.27 4.72 -6.71
CA ARG A 83 -60.70 5.10 -5.40
C ARG A 83 -59.48 4.26 -5.04
N ARG A 84 -59.54 2.96 -5.30
CA ARG A 84 -58.43 2.04 -5.02
C ARG A 84 -57.23 2.31 -5.92
N GLU A 85 -57.46 2.63 -7.19
CA GLU A 85 -56.41 3.02 -8.13
C GLU A 85 -55.74 4.33 -7.69
N VAL A 86 -56.52 5.33 -7.26
CA VAL A 86 -56.00 6.60 -6.74
C VAL A 86 -55.15 6.37 -5.48
N GLU A 87 -55.59 5.48 -4.58
CA GLU A 87 -54.84 5.15 -3.35
C GLU A 87 -53.50 4.48 -3.69
N LEU A 88 -53.47 3.55 -4.64
CA LEU A 88 -52.23 2.93 -5.12
C LEU A 88 -51.29 3.95 -5.76
N LEU A 89 -51.80 4.83 -6.61
CA LEU A 89 -51.00 5.89 -7.23
C LEU A 89 -50.45 6.89 -6.21
N GLN A 90 -51.18 7.15 -5.12
CA GLN A 90 -50.68 7.99 -4.02
C GLN A 90 -49.53 7.30 -3.29
N ILE A 91 -49.66 6.01 -2.99
CA ILE A 91 -48.59 5.22 -2.36
C ILE A 91 -47.34 5.18 -3.26
N ASP A 92 -47.50 4.93 -4.56
CA ASP A 92 -46.37 4.90 -5.50
C ASP A 92 -45.69 6.26 -5.62
N ARG A 93 -46.47 7.35 -5.65
CA ARG A 93 -45.93 8.71 -5.65
C ARG A 93 -45.14 9.02 -4.38
N ASP A 94 -45.67 8.62 -3.23
CA ASP A 94 -45.04 8.88 -1.94
C ASP A 94 -43.75 8.04 -1.79
N ASN A 95 -43.77 6.76 -2.21
CA ASN A 95 -42.57 5.91 -2.30
C ASN A 95 -41.52 6.52 -3.24
N ALA A 96 -41.92 7.02 -4.41
CA ALA A 96 -41.00 7.67 -5.35
C ALA A 96 -40.42 8.97 -4.78
N ARG A 97 -41.21 9.72 -4.01
CA ARG A 97 -40.76 10.94 -3.32
C ARG A 97 -39.75 10.62 -2.22
N ASP A 98 -39.99 9.58 -1.42
CA ASP A 98 -39.08 9.15 -0.37
C ASP A 98 -37.77 8.61 -0.94
N ALA A 99 -37.85 7.83 -2.03
CA ALA A 99 -36.68 7.40 -2.77
C ALA A 99 -35.87 8.59 -3.29
N ALA A 100 -36.52 9.60 -3.90
CA ALA A 100 -35.85 10.80 -4.38
C ALA A 100 -35.17 11.60 -3.24
N HIS A 101 -35.80 11.68 -2.06
CA HIS A 101 -35.20 12.29 -0.88
C HIS A 101 -33.97 11.51 -0.39
N ALA A 102 -34.04 10.18 -0.32
CA ALA A 102 -32.91 9.33 0.06
C ALA A 102 -31.72 9.48 -0.91
N TRP A 103 -31.99 9.49 -2.22
CA TRP A 103 -30.97 9.72 -3.25
C TRP A 103 -30.32 11.09 -3.14
N ASN A 104 -31.08 12.15 -2.83
CA ASN A 104 -30.52 13.49 -2.63
C ASN A 104 -29.63 13.56 -1.38
N LEU A 105 -30.00 12.86 -0.30
CA LEU A 105 -29.18 12.75 0.90
C LEU A 105 -27.85 12.01 0.64
N ASP A 106 -27.88 10.86 -0.04
CA ASP A 106 -26.66 10.13 -0.40
C ASP A 106 -25.76 10.95 -1.32
N ARG A 107 -26.35 11.65 -2.30
CA ARG A 107 -25.62 12.55 -3.18
C ARG A 107 -24.96 13.69 -2.40
N SER A 108 -25.68 14.32 -1.48
CA SER A 108 -25.11 15.37 -0.63
C SER A 108 -23.97 14.85 0.25
N ALA A 109 -24.09 13.63 0.80
CA ALA A 109 -23.04 13.01 1.59
C ALA A 109 -21.79 12.73 0.76
N LYS A 110 -21.96 12.21 -0.47
CA LYS A 110 -20.85 11.98 -1.41
C LYS A 110 -20.19 13.28 -1.85
N ASP A 111 -20.97 14.33 -2.12
CA ASP A 111 -20.42 15.65 -2.46
C ASP A 111 -19.59 16.24 -1.30
N THR A 112 -20.01 16.03 -0.05
CA THR A 112 -19.21 16.46 1.11
C THR A 112 -17.91 15.67 1.26
N GLU A 113 -17.93 14.36 1.00
CA GLU A 113 -16.72 13.53 1.07
C GLU A 113 -15.75 13.85 -0.07
N LEU A 114 -16.25 14.10 -1.29
CA LEU A 114 -15.45 14.58 -2.42
C LEU A 114 -14.74 15.89 -2.08
N ARG A 115 -15.45 16.87 -1.51
CA ARG A 115 -14.83 18.13 -1.07
C ARG A 115 -13.77 17.92 0.00
N ARG A 116 -14.00 16.98 0.93
CA ARG A 116 -13.01 16.63 1.97
C ARG A 116 -11.76 16.01 1.36
N LEU A 117 -11.92 15.08 0.43
CA LEU A 117 -10.81 14.44 -0.28
C LEU A 117 -10.04 15.43 -1.15
N ASP A 118 -10.73 16.33 -1.85
CA ASP A 118 -10.10 17.39 -2.63
C ASP A 118 -9.28 18.33 -1.72
N ALA A 119 -9.83 18.74 -0.58
CA ALA A 119 -9.11 19.56 0.39
C ALA A 119 -7.87 18.85 0.96
N LEU A 120 -7.98 17.55 1.28
CA LEU A 120 -6.85 16.74 1.74
C LEU A 120 -5.78 16.60 0.66
N SER A 121 -6.19 16.37 -0.59
CA SER A 121 -5.26 16.27 -1.72
C SER A 121 -4.53 17.60 -1.98
N ALA A 122 -5.22 18.73 -1.83
CA ALA A 122 -4.63 20.05 -1.96
C ALA A 122 -3.64 20.33 -0.84
N ALA A 123 -3.97 19.96 0.41
CA ALA A 123 -3.07 20.07 1.55
C ALA A 123 -1.80 19.22 1.37
N LEU A 124 -1.95 17.95 0.98
CA LEU A 124 -0.81 17.06 0.71
C LEU A 124 0.08 17.58 -0.43
N ARG A 125 -0.52 18.13 -1.50
CA ARG A 125 0.25 18.74 -2.60
C ARG A 125 0.99 20.00 -2.17
N ALA A 126 0.42 20.80 -1.27
CA ALA A 126 1.08 21.97 -0.72
C ALA A 126 2.26 21.58 0.18
N GLU A 127 2.06 20.61 1.07
CA GLU A 127 3.12 20.08 1.94
C GLU A 127 4.26 19.46 1.13
N LEU A 128 3.95 18.70 0.07
CA LEU A 128 4.97 18.13 -0.81
C LEU A 128 5.79 19.23 -1.51
N ARG A 129 5.14 20.30 -1.99
CA ARG A 129 5.85 21.45 -2.58
C ARG A 129 6.75 22.14 -1.57
N GLU A 130 6.25 22.39 -0.36
CA GLU A 130 7.04 23.02 0.70
C GLU A 130 8.25 22.17 1.09
N GLN A 131 8.10 20.85 1.18
CA GLN A 131 9.22 19.93 1.40
C GLN A 131 10.23 19.97 0.26
N GLN A 132 9.78 20.00 -1.00
CA GLN A 132 10.65 20.10 -2.18
C GLN A 132 11.42 21.41 -2.19
N ASP A 133 10.76 22.53 -1.97
CA ASP A 133 11.37 23.87 -1.91
C ASP A 133 12.38 23.95 -0.76
N SER A 134 12.03 23.46 0.43
CA SER A 134 12.94 23.37 1.57
C SER A 134 14.17 22.51 1.25
N HIS A 135 13.99 21.38 0.56
CA HIS A 135 15.10 20.53 0.16
C HIS A 135 16.02 21.22 -0.85
N GLN A 136 15.45 21.91 -1.83
CA GLN A 136 16.18 22.63 -2.85
C GLN A 136 16.96 23.81 -2.25
N GLN A 137 16.36 24.50 -1.28
CA GLN A 137 17.01 25.59 -0.55
C GLN A 137 18.19 25.08 0.31
N ARG A 138 18.02 23.95 1.03
CA ARG A 138 19.14 23.30 1.75
C ARG A 138 20.28 22.89 0.82
N LEU A 139 19.97 22.41 -0.38
CA LEU A 139 21.00 22.07 -1.37
C LEU A 139 21.75 23.31 -1.86
N ALA A 140 21.02 24.41 -2.12
CA ALA A 140 21.64 25.68 -2.49
C ALA A 140 22.52 26.24 -1.37
N ASP A 141 22.07 26.18 -0.12
CA ASP A 141 22.84 26.63 1.06
C ASP A 141 24.12 25.81 1.25
N LEU A 142 24.06 24.49 1.04
CA LEU A 142 25.22 23.60 1.08
C LEU A 142 26.21 23.91 -0.06
N GLN A 143 25.72 24.19 -1.26
CA GLN A 143 26.56 24.61 -2.39
C GLN A 143 27.23 25.95 -2.11
N GLY A 144 26.48 26.94 -1.61
CA GLY A 144 27.02 28.24 -1.22
C GLY A 144 28.08 28.14 -0.13
N SER A 145 27.80 27.36 0.93
CA SER A 145 28.76 27.10 2.02
C SER A 145 30.04 26.42 1.50
N ARG A 146 29.91 25.51 0.52
CA ARG A 146 31.05 24.84 -0.11
C ARG A 146 31.92 25.83 -0.89
N ASP A 147 31.29 26.69 -1.68
CA ASP A 147 32.00 27.67 -2.50
C ASP A 147 32.65 28.75 -1.63
N GLU A 148 32.00 29.14 -0.53
CA GLU A 148 32.58 30.02 0.49
C GLU A 148 33.78 29.37 1.19
N LEU A 149 33.67 28.11 1.62
CA LEU A 149 34.80 27.36 2.16
C LEU A 149 35.94 27.28 1.14
N ARG A 150 35.64 27.03 -0.14
CA ARG A 150 36.66 26.98 -1.21
C ARG A 150 37.37 28.32 -1.37
N ALA A 151 36.63 29.43 -1.30
CA ALA A 151 37.19 30.77 -1.37
C ALA A 151 38.05 31.09 -0.12
N GLN A 152 37.56 30.77 1.08
CA GLN A 152 38.31 30.93 2.33
C GLN A 152 39.57 30.08 2.34
N PHE A 153 39.53 28.84 1.83
CA PHE A 153 40.70 27.99 1.66
C PHE A 153 41.69 28.58 0.65
N ALA A 154 41.22 29.13 -0.47
CA ALA A 154 42.09 29.78 -1.45
C ALA A 154 42.76 31.04 -0.88
N GLU A 155 42.05 31.83 -0.09
CA GLU A 155 42.58 33.02 0.56
C GLU A 155 43.56 32.66 1.70
N LEU A 156 43.24 31.63 2.50
CA LEU A 156 44.12 31.14 3.56
C LEU A 156 45.39 30.50 2.97
N ALA A 157 45.27 29.76 1.87
CA ALA A 157 46.40 29.21 1.14
C ALA A 157 47.25 30.34 0.55
N GLY A 158 46.64 31.37 -0.04
CA GLY A 158 47.35 32.56 -0.53
C GLY A 158 48.10 33.29 0.58
N LYS A 159 47.45 33.56 1.73
CA LYS A 159 48.08 34.20 2.90
C LYS A 159 49.20 33.35 3.50
N ILE A 160 49.01 32.03 3.62
CA ILE A 160 50.06 31.12 4.12
C ILE A 160 51.23 31.04 3.12
N PHE A 161 50.96 31.08 1.81
CA PHE A 161 52.00 31.15 0.78
C PHE A 161 52.75 32.49 0.86
N ASP A 162 52.07 33.63 0.89
CA ASP A 162 52.70 34.96 0.96
C ASP A 162 53.48 35.17 2.26
N GLU A 163 52.93 34.75 3.41
CA GLU A 163 53.57 34.87 4.73
C GLU A 163 54.76 33.91 4.89
N ARG A 164 54.81 32.81 4.11
CA ARG A 164 55.98 31.94 4.01
C ARG A 164 56.98 32.38 2.94
N GLU A 165 56.56 32.86 1.78
CA GLU A 165 57.45 33.41 0.72
C GLU A 165 58.32 34.55 1.29
N GLN A 166 57.73 35.43 2.12
CA GLN A 166 58.43 36.56 2.74
C GLN A 166 59.41 36.14 3.87
N ARG A 167 59.25 34.95 4.47
CA ARG A 167 60.14 34.39 5.50
C ARG A 167 61.13 33.33 4.98
N PHE A 168 61.07 32.97 3.70
CA PHE A 168 61.78 31.80 3.15
C PHE A 168 62.55 32.08 1.84
N ALA A 169 62.69 33.35 1.45
CA ALA A 169 63.31 33.78 0.19
C ALA A 169 64.82 33.50 0.05
N GLU A 170 65.49 32.86 1.02
CA GLU A 170 66.94 32.61 0.93
C GLU A 170 67.35 31.15 0.74
N THR A 171 66.46 30.14 0.79
CA THR A 171 66.93 28.77 0.49
C THR A 171 65.82 27.81 0.03
N SER A 172 66.02 27.23 -1.17
CA SER A 172 65.42 25.97 -1.65
C SER A 172 64.12 26.04 -2.50
N GLN A 173 64.25 26.57 -3.73
CA GLN A 173 63.23 26.46 -4.78
C GLN A 173 63.16 25.04 -5.40
N GLU A 174 64.26 24.27 -5.34
CA GLU A 174 64.38 22.97 -5.99
C GLU A 174 63.83 21.79 -5.16
N ARG A 175 63.79 21.92 -3.82
CA ARG A 175 63.30 20.86 -2.91
C ARG A 175 61.77 20.87 -2.72
N LEU A 176 61.10 21.97 -3.04
CA LEU A 176 59.67 22.15 -2.79
C LEU A 176 58.77 21.56 -3.89
N GLY A 177 59.22 21.53 -5.16
CA GLY A 177 58.49 20.85 -6.24
C GLY A 177 58.28 19.36 -5.94
N GLN A 178 59.31 18.68 -5.43
CA GLN A 178 59.24 17.27 -5.05
C GLN A 178 58.32 16.98 -3.84
N LEU A 179 58.04 17.98 -2.99
CA LEU A 179 57.17 17.83 -1.81
C LEU A 179 55.71 18.25 -2.09
N LEU A 180 55.48 19.18 -3.02
CA LEU A 180 54.14 19.69 -3.35
C LEU A 180 53.46 18.93 -4.49
N ASP A 181 54.22 18.34 -5.43
CA ASP A 181 53.65 17.54 -6.51
C ASP A 181 52.80 16.34 -6.00
N PRO A 182 53.22 15.59 -4.96
CA PRO A 182 52.39 14.51 -4.40
C PRO A 182 51.08 15.00 -3.77
N LEU A 183 51.05 16.22 -3.23
CA LEU A 183 49.86 16.81 -2.63
C LEU A 183 48.87 17.24 -3.72
N LYS A 184 49.38 17.86 -4.80
CA LYS A 184 48.59 18.26 -5.96
C LYS A 184 47.98 17.06 -6.67
N GLU A 185 48.76 16.01 -6.90
CA GLU A 185 48.25 14.74 -7.45
C GLU A 185 47.21 14.11 -6.54
N ARG A 186 47.41 14.10 -5.21
CA ARG A 186 46.43 13.55 -4.27
C ARG A 186 45.12 14.34 -4.26
N ILE A 187 45.16 15.66 -4.33
CA ILE A 187 43.96 16.50 -4.40
C ILE A 187 43.22 16.28 -5.71
N GLN A 188 43.91 16.22 -6.85
CA GLN A 188 43.27 15.89 -8.14
C GLN A 188 42.70 14.47 -8.15
N SER A 189 43.38 13.50 -7.53
CA SER A 189 42.86 12.13 -7.39
C SER A 189 41.64 12.06 -6.48
N PHE A 190 41.58 12.90 -5.45
CA PHE A 190 40.46 13.02 -4.53
C PHE A 190 39.26 13.67 -5.22
N GLU A 191 39.46 14.79 -5.93
CA GLU A 191 38.42 15.48 -6.70
C GLU A 191 37.82 14.53 -7.75
N LYS A 192 38.67 13.77 -8.46
CA LYS A 192 38.23 12.76 -9.43
C LYS A 192 37.48 11.60 -8.78
N ARG A 193 37.93 11.09 -7.63
CA ARG A 193 37.22 10.03 -6.88
C ARG A 193 35.86 10.49 -6.36
N VAL A 194 35.76 11.73 -5.90
CA VAL A 194 34.51 12.32 -5.43
C VAL A 194 33.54 12.46 -6.60
N GLU A 195 34.01 12.96 -7.75
CA GLU A 195 33.19 13.09 -8.96
C GLU A 195 32.75 11.72 -9.52
N GLU A 196 33.64 10.72 -9.53
CA GLU A 196 33.32 9.34 -9.86
C GLU A 196 32.33 8.72 -8.87
N SER A 197 32.44 9.01 -7.56
CA SER A 197 31.50 8.53 -6.53
C SER A 197 30.11 9.12 -6.74
N TYR A 198 29.99 10.42 -7.05
CA TYR A 198 28.70 11.06 -7.34
C TYR A 198 28.09 10.53 -8.64
N GLN A 199 28.89 10.30 -9.68
CA GLN A 199 28.41 9.67 -10.91
C GLN A 199 27.97 8.23 -10.68
N ASN A 200 28.67 7.48 -9.84
CA ASN A 200 28.29 6.12 -9.46
C ASN A 200 27.02 6.10 -8.61
N GLU A 201 26.86 7.02 -7.65
CA GLU A 201 25.63 7.12 -6.85
C GLU A 201 24.42 7.51 -7.72
N ALA A 202 24.60 8.45 -8.66
CA ALA A 202 23.56 8.79 -9.62
C ALA A 202 23.22 7.60 -10.54
N ARG A 203 24.23 6.85 -11.01
CA ARG A 203 24.02 5.61 -11.79
C ARG A 203 23.34 4.52 -10.98
N GLU A 204 23.65 4.37 -9.70
CA GLU A 204 22.98 3.42 -8.79
C GLU A 204 21.52 3.80 -8.55
N ARG A 205 21.20 5.09 -8.41
CA ARG A 205 19.81 5.53 -8.31
C ARG A 205 19.03 5.30 -9.61
N PHE A 206 19.63 5.58 -10.76
CA PHE A 206 19.05 5.28 -12.07
C PHE A 206 18.94 3.75 -12.31
N SER A 207 19.90 2.96 -11.85
CA SER A 207 19.84 1.50 -11.94
C SER A 207 18.75 0.94 -11.02
N LEU A 208 18.54 1.51 -9.84
CA LEU A 208 17.46 1.12 -8.93
C LEU A 208 16.08 1.39 -9.53
N ALA A 209 15.89 2.56 -10.15
CA ALA A 209 14.65 2.90 -10.87
C ALA A 209 14.40 1.96 -12.07
N LYS A 210 15.46 1.66 -12.83
CA LYS A 210 15.39 0.72 -13.95
C LYS A 210 15.15 -0.73 -13.48
N GLU A 211 15.70 -1.11 -12.34
CA GLU A 211 15.47 -2.42 -11.74
C GLU A 211 14.05 -2.51 -11.15
N LEU A 212 13.50 -1.41 -10.62
CA LEU A 212 12.08 -1.30 -10.23
C LEU A 212 11.15 -1.48 -11.45
N GLU A 213 11.46 -0.81 -12.56
CA GLU A 213 10.70 -0.95 -13.81
C GLU A 213 10.83 -2.36 -14.39
N ARG A 214 12.03 -2.95 -14.34
CA ARG A 214 12.27 -4.35 -14.70
C ARG A 214 11.48 -5.30 -13.80
N LEU A 215 11.41 -5.04 -12.51
CA LEU A 215 10.59 -5.82 -11.58
C LEU A 215 9.11 -5.70 -11.89
N GLN A 216 8.61 -4.51 -12.21
CA GLN A 216 7.21 -4.33 -12.63
C GLN A 216 6.92 -5.12 -13.90
N GLN A 217 7.79 -5.05 -14.92
CA GLN A 217 7.65 -5.82 -16.15
C GLN A 217 7.76 -7.33 -15.93
N LEU A 218 8.67 -7.77 -15.05
CA LEU A 218 8.82 -9.17 -14.68
C LEU A 218 7.60 -9.66 -13.91
N ASN A 219 7.02 -8.83 -13.05
CA ASN A 219 5.81 -9.14 -12.30
C ASN A 219 4.60 -9.31 -13.22
N LEU A 220 4.45 -8.44 -14.22
CA LEU A 220 3.44 -8.57 -15.26
C LEU A 220 3.64 -9.87 -16.06
N ARG A 221 4.87 -10.16 -16.50
CA ARG A 221 5.18 -11.41 -17.21
C ARG A 221 4.97 -12.66 -16.36
N LEU A 222 5.39 -12.63 -15.09
CA LEU A 222 5.20 -13.73 -14.15
C LEU A 222 3.71 -13.92 -13.84
N SER A 223 2.92 -12.86 -13.76
CA SER A 223 1.46 -12.94 -13.59
C SER A 223 0.78 -13.55 -14.82
N ASP A 224 1.21 -13.18 -16.03
CA ASP A 224 0.71 -13.74 -17.29
C ASP A 224 1.13 -15.21 -17.46
N GLU A 225 2.40 -15.54 -17.18
CA GLU A 225 2.91 -16.91 -17.19
C GLU A 225 2.25 -17.75 -16.11
N ALA A 226 2.04 -17.21 -14.91
CA ALA A 226 1.32 -17.87 -13.83
C ALA A 226 -0.12 -18.19 -14.25
N THR A 227 -0.82 -17.25 -14.87
CA THR A 227 -2.21 -17.44 -15.32
C THR A 227 -2.29 -18.50 -16.42
N ASN A 228 -1.39 -18.45 -17.40
CA ASN A 228 -1.33 -19.42 -18.50
C ASN A 228 -0.88 -20.82 -18.03
N LEU A 229 0.10 -20.90 -17.13
CA LEU A 229 0.60 -22.16 -16.59
C LEU A 229 -0.38 -22.79 -15.60
N THR A 230 -1.11 -21.98 -14.84
CA THR A 230 -2.21 -22.43 -13.98
C THR A 230 -3.33 -23.07 -14.80
N ARG A 231 -3.54 -22.64 -16.05
CA ARG A 231 -4.45 -23.28 -17.00
C ARG A 231 -3.88 -24.60 -17.58
N ALA A 232 -2.56 -24.73 -17.63
CA ALA A 232 -1.84 -25.90 -18.19
C ALA A 232 -1.51 -27.00 -17.17
N LEU A 233 -1.30 -26.66 -15.88
CA LEU A 233 -0.96 -27.60 -14.81
C LEU A 233 -2.22 -28.18 -14.16
N LYS A 234 -2.66 -29.36 -14.64
CA LYS A 234 -3.67 -30.17 -13.98
C LYS A 234 -3.02 -31.15 -12.99
N GLY A 235 -2.90 -30.76 -11.71
CA GLY A 235 -2.45 -31.66 -10.63
C GLY A 235 -1.96 -30.97 -9.36
N GLN A 236 -2.33 -31.48 -8.18
CA GLN A 236 -2.04 -30.86 -6.87
C GLN A 236 -0.54 -30.90 -6.49
N LYS A 237 0.19 -31.97 -6.87
CA LYS A 237 1.63 -32.11 -6.59
C LYS A 237 2.51 -31.19 -7.45
N THR A 238 2.17 -31.03 -8.74
CA THR A 238 2.91 -30.15 -9.65
C THR A 238 2.70 -28.68 -9.31
N GLN A 239 1.53 -28.33 -8.78
CA GLN A 239 1.21 -26.98 -8.32
C GLN A 239 1.99 -26.56 -7.08
N GLY A 240 2.15 -27.47 -6.10
CA GLY A 240 2.98 -27.24 -4.91
C GLY A 240 4.45 -26.99 -5.27
N ASN A 241 5.04 -27.87 -6.09
CA ASN A 241 6.42 -27.70 -6.55
C ASN A 241 6.62 -26.41 -7.38
N TRP A 242 5.58 -25.95 -8.09
CA TRP A 242 5.66 -24.69 -8.83
C TRP A 242 5.62 -23.47 -7.90
N GLY A 243 4.78 -23.50 -6.85
CA GLY A 243 4.78 -22.46 -5.81
C GLY A 243 6.15 -22.31 -5.13
N GLU A 244 6.82 -23.42 -4.84
CA GLU A 244 8.18 -23.45 -4.29
C GLU A 244 9.21 -22.87 -5.29
N LEU A 245 9.12 -23.23 -6.57
CA LEU A 245 10.00 -22.69 -7.61
C LEU A 245 9.85 -21.16 -7.78
N ILE A 246 8.63 -20.65 -7.74
CA ILE A 246 8.39 -19.20 -7.81
C ILE A 246 8.92 -18.51 -6.56
N LEU A 247 8.71 -19.10 -5.38
CA LEU A 247 9.27 -18.58 -4.14
C LEU A 247 10.80 -18.48 -4.21
N GLU A 248 11.49 -19.54 -4.67
CA GLU A 248 12.94 -19.55 -4.83
C GLU A 248 13.41 -18.47 -5.82
N ARG A 249 12.73 -18.32 -6.97
CA ARG A 249 13.04 -17.25 -7.93
C ARG A 249 12.86 -15.86 -7.32
N VAL A 250 11.80 -15.62 -6.55
CA VAL A 250 11.56 -14.32 -5.90
C VAL A 250 12.68 -14.00 -4.90
N LEU A 251 13.15 -14.99 -4.15
CA LEU A 251 14.27 -14.85 -3.22
C LEU A 251 15.59 -14.52 -3.93
N GLU A 252 15.91 -15.24 -5.01
CA GLU A 252 17.10 -14.97 -5.83
C GLU A 252 17.07 -13.57 -6.45
N HIS A 253 15.91 -13.13 -6.97
CA HIS A 253 15.75 -11.79 -7.56
C HIS A 253 15.80 -10.67 -6.53
N ALA A 254 15.44 -10.96 -5.27
CA ALA A 254 15.63 -10.03 -4.17
C ALA A 254 17.11 -9.87 -3.78
N GLY A 255 18.01 -10.63 -4.40
CA GLY A 255 19.43 -10.61 -4.14
C GLY A 255 19.87 -11.52 -3.00
N LEU A 256 19.00 -12.42 -2.53
CA LEU A 256 19.35 -13.35 -1.47
C LEU A 256 20.12 -14.57 -2.01
N GLU A 257 21.18 -14.96 -1.30
CA GLU A 257 22.01 -16.14 -1.58
C GLU A 257 21.58 -17.36 -0.76
N LYS A 258 21.33 -18.47 -1.46
CA LYS A 258 20.99 -19.76 -0.84
C LYS A 258 22.12 -20.28 0.04
N GLY A 259 21.78 -20.76 1.23
CA GLY A 259 22.72 -21.29 2.23
C GLY A 259 23.33 -20.22 3.15
N ARG A 260 23.30 -18.93 2.75
CA ARG A 260 23.70 -17.81 3.62
C ARG A 260 22.50 -17.03 4.13
N GLU A 261 21.70 -16.48 3.23
CA GLU A 261 20.60 -15.56 3.56
C GLU A 261 19.24 -16.25 3.58
N TYR A 262 19.10 -17.39 2.91
CA TYR A 262 17.95 -18.27 3.10
C TYR A 262 18.33 -19.74 2.98
N GLN A 263 17.55 -20.60 3.63
CA GLN A 263 17.66 -22.05 3.55
C GLN A 263 16.31 -22.65 3.17
N THR A 264 16.35 -23.69 2.32
CA THR A 264 15.17 -24.43 1.88
C THR A 264 15.08 -25.75 2.62
N GLN A 265 13.87 -26.22 2.92
CA GLN A 265 13.61 -27.57 3.44
C GLN A 265 14.33 -27.93 4.76
N VAL A 266 14.61 -26.93 5.60
CA VAL A 266 15.27 -27.13 6.90
C VAL A 266 14.37 -27.98 7.81
N SER A 267 14.93 -29.04 8.39
CA SER A 267 14.20 -29.89 9.33
C SER A 267 14.45 -29.43 10.75
N LEU A 268 13.44 -28.85 11.37
CA LEU A 268 13.49 -28.34 12.74
C LEU A 268 12.77 -29.32 13.68
N LYS A 269 13.27 -29.47 14.90
CA LYS A 269 12.66 -30.32 15.92
C LYS A 269 11.98 -29.45 16.96
N GLY A 270 10.72 -29.78 17.26
CA GLY A 270 9.98 -29.22 18.37
C GLY A 270 10.44 -29.78 19.71
N PRO A 271 10.09 -29.10 20.82
CA PRO A 271 10.39 -29.55 22.18
C PRO A 271 9.78 -30.92 22.51
N ASP A 272 8.68 -31.29 21.84
CA ASP A 272 8.00 -32.58 21.99
C ASP A 272 8.47 -33.65 20.98
N GLY A 273 9.54 -33.39 20.21
CA GLY A 273 10.09 -34.30 19.21
C GLY A 273 9.40 -34.30 17.85
N GLU A 274 8.37 -33.46 17.67
CA GLU A 274 7.69 -33.27 16.38
C GLU A 274 8.62 -32.60 15.35
N ARG A 275 8.53 -33.06 14.09
CA ARG A 275 9.36 -32.56 12.99
C ARG A 275 8.60 -31.47 12.24
N PHE A 276 9.14 -30.26 12.24
CA PHE A 276 8.63 -29.13 11.46
C PHE A 276 9.57 -28.86 10.29
N GLN A 277 9.01 -28.76 9.09
CA GLN A 277 9.76 -28.47 7.89
C GLN A 277 9.10 -27.29 7.17
N PRO A 278 9.53 -26.05 7.45
CA PRO A 278 9.14 -24.91 6.63
C PRO A 278 9.71 -25.06 5.22
N ASP A 279 9.03 -24.45 4.24
CA ASP A 279 9.48 -24.47 2.85
C ASP A 279 10.76 -23.64 2.71
N VAL A 280 10.76 -22.42 3.27
CA VAL A 280 11.93 -21.52 3.31
C VAL A 280 12.10 -20.87 4.69
N LEU A 281 13.35 -20.74 5.11
CA LEU A 281 13.79 -19.97 6.27
C LEU A 281 14.72 -18.85 5.81
N ILE A 282 14.36 -17.59 6.06
CA ILE A 282 15.16 -16.40 5.72
C ILE A 282 15.91 -15.93 6.96
N MET A 283 17.20 -15.66 6.82
CA MET A 283 18.08 -15.13 7.86
C MET A 283 18.10 -13.59 7.80
N LEU A 284 17.90 -12.96 8.96
CA LEU A 284 17.91 -11.52 9.15
C LEU A 284 19.11 -11.06 9.99
N PRO A 285 19.48 -9.78 9.93
CA PRO A 285 20.50 -9.23 10.82
C PRO A 285 20.15 -9.43 12.30
N GLY A 286 21.18 -9.64 13.13
CA GLY A 286 21.01 -9.89 14.57
C GLY A 286 20.48 -11.28 14.91
N ASP A 287 20.90 -12.30 14.14
CA ASP A 287 20.53 -13.71 14.27
C ASP A 287 19.03 -14.02 14.16
N LYS A 288 18.21 -13.04 13.74
CA LYS A 288 16.77 -13.21 13.59
C LYS A 288 16.42 -14.03 12.36
N GLN A 289 15.26 -14.67 12.36
CA GLN A 289 14.82 -15.53 11.27
C GLN A 289 13.35 -15.29 10.89
N VAL A 290 12.99 -15.50 9.63
CA VAL A 290 11.61 -15.44 9.15
C VAL A 290 11.28 -16.73 8.42
N VAL A 291 10.16 -17.33 8.80
CA VAL A 291 9.65 -18.54 8.16
C VAL A 291 8.70 -18.15 7.02
N VAL A 292 8.85 -18.80 5.86
CA VAL A 292 7.95 -18.69 4.72
C VAL A 292 7.38 -20.08 4.39
N ASP A 293 6.05 -20.15 4.28
CA ASP A 293 5.31 -21.35 3.85
C ASP A 293 4.52 -21.02 2.58
N SER A 294 4.59 -21.88 1.55
CA SER A 294 4.06 -21.63 0.20
C SER A 294 2.90 -22.53 -0.21
N LYS A 295 2.39 -23.37 0.70
CA LYS A 295 1.45 -24.46 0.38
C LYS A 295 -0.01 -24.01 0.26
N VAL A 296 -0.27 -23.02 -0.60
CA VAL A 296 -1.62 -22.56 -0.90
C VAL A 296 -2.21 -23.34 -2.07
N SER A 297 -3.35 -24.00 -1.86
CA SER A 297 -4.13 -24.62 -2.95
C SER A 297 -4.84 -23.55 -3.79
N LEU A 298 -4.65 -23.58 -5.11
CA LEU A 298 -5.29 -22.63 -6.05
C LEU A 298 -6.34 -23.31 -6.93
N THR A 299 -6.78 -24.52 -6.57
CA THR A 299 -7.80 -25.27 -7.33
C THR A 299 -9.13 -24.52 -7.40
N ALA A 300 -9.54 -23.89 -6.31
CA ALA A 300 -10.77 -23.10 -6.27
C ALA A 300 -10.65 -21.80 -7.09
N TYR A 301 -9.48 -21.16 -7.07
CA TYR A 301 -9.21 -20.00 -7.92
C TYR A 301 -9.25 -20.35 -9.42
N GLN A 302 -8.69 -21.49 -9.82
CA GLN A 302 -8.79 -22.01 -11.19
C GLN A 302 -10.24 -22.18 -11.63
N GLN A 303 -11.08 -22.76 -10.76
CA GLN A 303 -12.50 -22.95 -11.02
C GLN A 303 -13.24 -21.62 -11.13
N PHE A 304 -12.87 -20.62 -10.31
CA PHE A 304 -13.42 -19.28 -10.41
C PHE A 304 -13.09 -18.60 -11.75
N VAL A 305 -11.83 -18.62 -12.16
CA VAL A 305 -11.39 -17.98 -13.43
C VAL A 305 -11.91 -18.73 -14.66
N GLY A 306 -12.13 -20.04 -14.55
CA GLY A 306 -12.62 -20.89 -15.63
C GLY A 306 -14.13 -21.11 -15.65
N ALA A 307 -14.91 -20.46 -14.77
CA ALA A 307 -16.35 -20.59 -14.74
C ALA A 307 -17.00 -19.68 -15.78
N ASP A 308 -17.86 -20.24 -16.63
CA ASP A 308 -18.67 -19.49 -17.59
C ASP A 308 -19.98 -18.95 -16.98
N ASP A 309 -20.34 -19.43 -15.78
CA ASP A 309 -21.54 -19.05 -15.02
C ASP A 309 -21.13 -18.30 -13.74
N ASP A 310 -21.69 -17.10 -13.55
CA ASP A 310 -21.44 -16.24 -12.39
C ASP A 310 -21.76 -16.92 -11.06
N VAL A 311 -22.76 -17.81 -11.00
CA VAL A 311 -23.14 -18.52 -9.77
C VAL A 311 -22.06 -19.53 -9.38
N ILE A 312 -21.55 -20.26 -10.37
CA ILE A 312 -20.45 -21.22 -10.19
C ILE A 312 -19.16 -20.47 -9.82
N GLY A 313 -18.91 -19.34 -10.48
CA GLY A 313 -17.78 -18.45 -10.19
C GLY A 313 -17.80 -17.97 -8.74
N GLN A 314 -18.90 -17.40 -8.26
CA GLN A 314 -18.99 -16.93 -6.88
C GLN A 314 -18.84 -18.06 -5.85
N ALA A 315 -19.37 -19.25 -6.12
CA ALA A 315 -19.18 -20.41 -5.23
C ALA A 315 -17.70 -20.83 -5.16
N ALA A 316 -17.01 -20.86 -6.30
CA ALA A 316 -15.58 -21.17 -6.37
C ALA A 316 -14.72 -20.10 -5.66
N LEU A 317 -15.09 -18.82 -5.78
CA LEU A 317 -14.41 -17.72 -5.09
C LEU A 317 -14.54 -17.84 -3.56
N LYS A 318 -15.74 -18.15 -3.05
CA LYS A 318 -15.94 -18.42 -1.62
C LYS A 318 -15.10 -19.60 -1.14
N GLN A 319 -15.01 -20.66 -1.94
CA GLN A 319 -14.18 -21.82 -1.63
C GLN A 319 -12.68 -21.49 -1.62
N HIS A 320 -12.23 -20.59 -2.50
CA HIS A 320 -10.85 -20.09 -2.51
C HIS A 320 -10.51 -19.33 -1.23
N VAL A 321 -11.38 -18.41 -0.80
CA VAL A 321 -11.19 -17.69 0.46
C VAL A 321 -11.19 -18.65 1.65
N LEU A 322 -12.10 -19.63 1.69
CA LEU A 322 -12.14 -20.62 2.75
C LEU A 322 -10.85 -21.47 2.81
N SER A 323 -10.31 -21.84 1.64
CA SER A 323 -9.03 -22.55 1.52
C SER A 323 -7.88 -21.75 2.15
N LEU A 324 -7.76 -20.46 1.80
CA LEU A 324 -6.76 -19.56 2.39
C LEU A 324 -6.93 -19.44 3.91
N ARG A 325 -8.16 -19.22 4.39
CA ARG A 325 -8.46 -19.10 5.82
C ARG A 325 -8.11 -20.38 6.59
N ASN A 326 -8.37 -21.55 6.00
CA ASN A 326 -7.99 -22.84 6.59
C ASN A 326 -6.47 -23.02 6.65
N HIS A 327 -5.73 -22.59 5.62
CA HIS A 327 -4.27 -22.58 5.65
C HIS A 327 -3.71 -21.65 6.72
N VAL A 328 -4.24 -20.43 6.85
CA VAL A 328 -3.90 -19.50 7.94
C VAL A 328 -4.13 -20.15 9.30
N LYS A 329 -5.30 -20.77 9.52
CA LYS A 329 -5.60 -21.48 10.78
C LYS A 329 -4.64 -22.65 11.03
N GLY A 330 -4.34 -23.45 10.01
CA GLY A 330 -3.42 -24.58 10.12
C GLY A 330 -1.98 -24.15 10.43
N LEU A 331 -1.54 -23.04 9.83
CA LEU A 331 -0.21 -22.48 10.06
C LEU A 331 -0.10 -21.83 11.44
N ALA A 332 -1.16 -21.16 11.91
CA ALA A 332 -1.20 -20.56 13.25
C ALA A 332 -1.11 -21.62 14.36
N GLY A 333 -1.57 -22.85 14.08
CA GLY A 333 -1.43 -23.99 15.00
C GLY A 333 -0.02 -24.58 15.03
N LYS A 334 0.84 -24.29 14.04
CA LYS A 334 2.25 -24.69 14.04
C LYS A 334 3.04 -23.62 14.78
N ASP A 335 3.35 -23.88 16.04
CA ASP A 335 4.00 -22.91 16.92
C ASP A 335 5.52 -22.85 16.65
N TYR A 336 5.90 -22.28 15.49
CA TYR A 336 7.30 -22.13 15.08
C TYR A 336 8.14 -21.34 16.10
N LYS A 337 7.49 -20.58 16.98
CA LYS A 337 8.09 -19.82 18.09
C LYS A 337 8.77 -20.71 19.14
N ARG A 338 8.35 -21.97 19.26
CA ARG A 338 8.84 -22.90 20.30
C ARG A 338 9.95 -23.83 19.81
N LEU A 339 10.37 -23.71 18.55
CA LEU A 339 11.40 -24.56 17.97
C LEU A 339 12.80 -24.19 18.49
N GLU A 340 13.56 -25.18 18.94
CA GLU A 340 14.93 -24.97 19.43
C GLU A 340 15.85 -24.46 18.30
N GLY A 341 16.61 -23.40 18.56
CA GLY A 341 17.56 -22.80 17.60
C GLY A 341 16.97 -21.76 16.64
N LEU A 342 15.69 -21.42 16.78
CA LEU A 342 15.01 -20.39 15.99
C LEU A 342 14.88 -19.08 16.79
N HIS A 343 15.55 -18.02 16.33
CA HIS A 343 15.32 -16.66 16.80
C HIS A 343 14.34 -15.95 15.85
N SER A 344 13.14 -16.51 15.68
CA SER A 344 12.19 -16.01 14.69
C SER A 344 11.62 -14.65 15.07
N LEU A 345 11.31 -13.81 14.07
CA LEU A 345 10.35 -12.72 14.25
C LEU A 345 8.98 -13.26 14.68
N ASP A 346 8.15 -12.40 15.26
CA ASP A 346 6.83 -12.78 15.79
C ASP A 346 5.82 -13.24 14.72
N PHE A 347 6.17 -13.25 13.43
CA PHE A 347 5.27 -13.52 12.31
C PHE A 347 5.81 -14.56 11.31
N VAL A 348 4.89 -15.29 10.68
CA VAL A 348 5.16 -16.23 9.58
C VAL A 348 4.60 -15.67 8.26
N LEU A 349 5.35 -15.82 7.17
CA LEU A 349 4.91 -15.38 5.84
C LEU A 349 4.17 -16.54 5.13
N LEU A 350 2.91 -16.32 4.78
CA LEU A 350 2.14 -17.23 3.93
C LEU A 350 2.23 -16.74 2.48
N PHE A 351 2.94 -17.48 1.64
CA PHE A 351 3.18 -17.12 0.24
C PHE A 351 2.08 -17.64 -0.69
N VAL A 352 1.44 -16.72 -1.42
CA VAL A 352 0.47 -17.02 -2.48
C VAL A 352 1.15 -16.76 -3.83
N PRO A 353 1.45 -17.79 -4.65
CA PRO A 353 2.27 -17.63 -5.84
C PRO A 353 1.60 -16.88 -7.00
N ILE A 354 0.28 -16.66 -6.93
CA ILE A 354 -0.49 -15.93 -7.95
C ILE A 354 -1.08 -14.67 -7.33
N GLU A 355 -0.59 -13.52 -7.77
CA GLU A 355 -1.03 -12.18 -7.33
C GLU A 355 -2.56 -12.01 -7.51
N ALA A 356 -3.09 -12.39 -8.68
CA ALA A 356 -4.51 -12.28 -8.99
C ALA A 356 -5.39 -13.17 -8.09
N ALA A 357 -4.89 -14.33 -7.65
CA ALA A 357 -5.60 -15.18 -6.70
C ALA A 357 -5.66 -14.56 -5.30
N PHE A 358 -4.61 -13.86 -4.88
CA PHE A 358 -4.60 -13.12 -3.62
C PHE A 358 -5.52 -11.90 -3.68
N SER A 359 -5.45 -11.12 -4.76
CA SER A 359 -6.30 -9.94 -4.99
C SER A 359 -7.78 -10.31 -5.01
N ALA A 360 -8.16 -11.38 -5.74
CA ALA A 360 -9.54 -11.86 -5.78
C ALA A 360 -10.06 -12.27 -4.39
N ALA A 361 -9.22 -12.89 -3.56
CA ALA A 361 -9.60 -13.26 -2.20
C ALA A 361 -9.82 -12.04 -1.29
N LEU A 362 -8.95 -11.02 -1.39
CA LEU A 362 -9.09 -9.77 -0.64
C LEU A 362 -10.31 -8.95 -1.06
N GLN A 363 -10.62 -8.91 -2.36
CA GLN A 363 -11.82 -8.23 -2.86
C GLN A 363 -13.10 -8.90 -2.35
N ALA A 364 -13.12 -10.23 -2.29
CA ALA A 364 -14.25 -11.00 -1.78
C ALA A 364 -14.40 -10.87 -0.26
N GLU A 365 -13.29 -10.89 0.49
CA GLU A 365 -13.26 -10.84 1.95
C GLU A 365 -12.16 -9.88 2.44
N PRO A 366 -12.46 -8.58 2.59
CA PRO A 366 -11.47 -7.57 2.98
C PRO A 366 -10.83 -7.82 4.36
N ASN A 367 -11.55 -8.49 5.26
CA ASN A 367 -11.08 -8.78 6.62
C ASN A 367 -10.08 -9.95 6.68
N LEU A 368 -9.89 -10.71 5.60
CA LEU A 368 -9.00 -11.89 5.58
C LEU A 368 -7.55 -11.53 5.96
N PHE A 369 -7.07 -10.35 5.54
CA PHE A 369 -5.73 -9.88 5.89
C PHE A 369 -5.59 -9.64 7.39
N GLN A 370 -6.54 -8.93 8.00
CA GLN A 370 -6.53 -8.64 9.43
C GLN A 370 -6.67 -9.93 10.26
N GLU A 371 -7.56 -10.84 9.85
CA GLU A 371 -7.73 -12.16 10.50
C GLU A 371 -6.42 -12.97 10.52
N ALA A 372 -5.64 -12.92 9.44
CA ALA A 372 -4.35 -13.57 9.37
C ALA A 372 -3.30 -12.85 10.22
N PHE A 373 -3.29 -11.51 10.16
CA PHE A 373 -2.35 -10.67 10.89
C PHE A 373 -2.50 -10.83 12.42
N ASP A 374 -3.73 -10.85 12.93
CA ASP A 374 -4.03 -11.08 14.35
C ASP A 374 -3.55 -12.46 14.85
N ARG A 375 -3.40 -13.41 13.92
CA ARG A 375 -2.84 -14.75 14.15
C ARG A 375 -1.34 -14.83 13.88
N HIS A 376 -0.68 -13.68 13.72
CA HIS A 376 0.73 -13.55 13.42
C HIS A 376 1.15 -14.17 12.07
N ILE A 377 0.26 -14.13 11.09
CA ILE A 377 0.51 -14.61 9.74
C ILE A 377 0.32 -13.46 8.76
N VAL A 378 1.36 -13.19 7.97
CA VAL A 378 1.29 -12.17 6.93
C VAL A 378 1.18 -12.88 5.58
N ILE A 379 0.05 -12.68 4.90
CA ILE A 379 -0.15 -13.20 3.55
C ILE A 379 0.61 -12.31 2.57
N VAL A 380 1.48 -12.91 1.76
CA VAL A 380 2.34 -12.21 0.80
C VAL A 380 2.20 -12.81 -0.60
N SER A 381 2.15 -11.94 -1.60
CA SER A 381 2.28 -12.24 -3.03
C SER A 381 3.73 -12.10 -3.48
N PRO A 382 4.11 -12.48 -4.73
CA PRO A 382 5.44 -12.25 -5.25
C PRO A 382 5.90 -10.78 -5.12
N THR A 383 5.02 -9.82 -5.38
CA THR A 383 5.35 -8.39 -5.28
C THR A 383 5.61 -7.96 -3.84
N THR A 384 4.72 -8.33 -2.92
CA THR A 384 4.83 -7.92 -1.51
C THR A 384 5.94 -8.65 -0.78
N LEU A 385 6.19 -9.91 -1.12
CA LEU A 385 7.37 -10.65 -0.65
C LEU A 385 8.65 -9.97 -1.11
N LEU A 386 8.75 -9.64 -2.40
CA LEU A 386 9.93 -8.96 -2.94
C LEU A 386 10.18 -7.59 -2.30
N ALA A 387 9.13 -6.81 -2.07
CA ALA A 387 9.23 -5.54 -1.35
C ALA A 387 9.73 -5.75 0.09
N THR A 388 9.20 -6.75 0.79
CA THR A 388 9.62 -7.13 2.15
C THR A 388 11.09 -7.56 2.17
N LEU A 389 11.49 -8.38 1.22
CA LEU A 389 12.87 -8.87 1.08
C LEU A 389 13.85 -7.75 0.72
N ARG A 390 13.45 -6.75 -0.07
CA ARG A 390 14.30 -5.57 -0.34
C ARG A 390 14.55 -4.71 0.90
N VAL A 391 13.54 -4.57 1.76
CA VAL A 391 13.72 -3.94 3.07
C VAL A 391 14.72 -4.74 3.89
N ILE A 392 14.60 -6.06 3.89
CA ILE A 392 15.55 -6.97 4.57
C ILE A 392 16.97 -6.84 4.00
N ASP A 393 17.16 -6.81 2.68
CA ASP A 393 18.47 -6.64 2.04
C ASP A 393 19.09 -5.27 2.38
N SER A 394 18.28 -4.22 2.43
CA SER A 394 18.75 -2.89 2.86
C SER A 394 19.22 -2.88 4.31
N LEU A 395 18.53 -3.60 5.21
CA LEU A 395 18.99 -3.79 6.59
C LEU A 395 20.33 -4.55 6.64
N TRP A 396 20.52 -5.58 5.82
CA TRP A 396 21.80 -6.30 5.71
C TRP A 396 22.93 -5.43 5.17
N LYS A 397 22.66 -4.58 4.17
CA LYS A 397 23.65 -3.61 3.66
C LYS A 397 24.08 -2.63 4.73
N GLN A 398 23.11 -2.09 5.48
CA GLN A 398 23.38 -1.16 6.59
C GLN A 398 24.20 -1.83 7.70
N GLU A 399 23.86 -3.06 8.09
CA GLU A 399 24.61 -3.81 9.12
C GLU A 399 26.05 -4.08 8.68
N ARG A 400 26.26 -4.54 7.43
CA ARG A 400 27.61 -4.74 6.88
C ARG A 400 28.42 -3.45 6.85
N GLN A 401 27.79 -2.33 6.48
CA GLN A 401 28.46 -1.04 6.47
C GLN A 401 28.87 -0.61 7.88
N SER A 402 28.02 -0.84 8.88
CA SER A 402 28.31 -0.57 10.29
C SER A 402 29.50 -1.41 10.80
N GLN A 403 29.50 -2.72 10.51
CA GLN A 403 30.59 -3.63 10.89
C GLN A 403 31.91 -3.24 10.22
N ASN A 404 31.89 -2.99 8.91
CA ASN A 404 33.08 -2.55 8.18
C ASN A 404 33.60 -1.20 8.70
N ALA A 405 32.72 -0.24 9.00
CA ALA A 405 33.13 1.05 9.57
C ALA A 405 33.82 0.88 10.93
N ARG A 406 33.31 -0.02 11.77
CA ARG A 406 33.92 -0.35 13.07
C ARG A 406 35.30 -0.99 12.91
N GLU A 407 35.43 -1.95 12.00
CA GLU A 407 36.72 -2.58 11.70
C GLU A 407 37.73 -1.57 11.13
N ILE A 408 37.29 -0.68 10.24
CA ILE A 408 38.13 0.40 9.71
C ILE A 408 38.58 1.33 10.84
N ALA A 409 37.68 1.73 11.75
CA ALA A 409 38.02 2.60 12.88
C ALA A 409 39.05 1.94 13.81
N GLU A 410 38.89 0.65 14.09
CA GLU A 410 39.84 -0.11 14.90
C GLU A 410 41.22 -0.18 14.22
N ARG A 411 41.27 -0.58 12.94
CA ARG A 411 42.52 -0.62 12.17
C ARG A 411 43.17 0.77 12.04
N ALA A 412 42.38 1.83 11.89
CA ALA A 412 42.87 3.20 11.84
C ALA A 412 43.46 3.64 13.18
N GLY A 413 42.86 3.25 14.31
CA GLY A 413 43.41 3.47 15.65
C GLY A 413 44.78 2.80 15.80
N TRP A 414 44.90 1.54 15.41
CA TRP A 414 46.18 0.81 15.46
C TRP A 414 47.26 1.45 14.57
N LEU A 415 46.86 1.93 13.39
CA LEU A 415 47.76 2.64 12.49
C LEU A 415 48.23 3.97 13.11
N TYR A 416 47.32 4.71 13.75
CA TYR A 416 47.66 5.96 14.44
C TYR A 416 48.66 5.72 15.57
N ASP A 417 48.42 4.71 16.40
CA ASP A 417 49.33 4.33 17.48
C ASP A 417 50.72 3.98 16.95
N LYS A 418 50.79 3.19 15.86
CA LYS A 418 52.05 2.87 15.19
C LYS A 418 52.75 4.12 14.64
N PHE A 419 51.99 5.06 14.11
CA PHE A 419 52.53 6.31 13.59
C PHE A 419 53.12 7.18 14.72
N VAL A 420 52.45 7.27 15.87
CA VAL A 420 52.96 7.98 17.06
C VAL A 420 54.25 7.35 17.55
N LEU A 421 54.32 6.01 17.66
CA LEU A 421 55.53 5.30 18.04
C LEU A 421 56.68 5.57 17.06
N PHE A 422 56.38 5.59 15.75
CA PHE A 422 57.39 5.89 14.74
C PHE A 422 57.94 7.33 14.84
N ILE A 423 57.09 8.31 15.20
CA ILE A 423 57.56 9.69 15.47
C ILE A 423 58.51 9.69 16.67
N GLN A 424 58.19 8.95 17.74
CA GLN A 424 59.07 8.84 18.91
C GLN A 424 60.43 8.21 18.55
N ASP A 425 60.44 7.17 17.72
CA ASP A 425 61.67 6.56 17.22
C ASP A 425 62.51 7.58 16.42
N LEU A 426 61.87 8.42 15.59
CA LEU A 426 62.55 9.48 14.83
C LEU A 426 63.11 10.59 15.74
N ASP A 427 62.37 10.98 16.77
CA ASP A 427 62.85 11.94 17.77
C ASP A 427 64.08 11.39 18.51
N GLU A 428 64.07 10.10 18.86
CA GLU A 428 65.23 9.44 19.47
C GLU A 428 66.44 9.43 18.53
N VAL A 429 66.24 9.13 17.24
CA VAL A 429 67.29 9.21 16.22
C VAL A 429 67.85 10.63 16.12
N GLY A 430 66.98 11.65 16.10
CA GLY A 430 67.38 13.06 16.10
C GLY A 430 68.26 13.42 17.30
N ASN A 431 67.89 12.96 18.50
CA ASN A 431 68.68 13.16 19.71
C ASN A 431 70.05 12.46 19.65
N ARG A 432 70.10 11.23 19.13
CA ARG A 432 71.36 10.49 18.94
C ARG A 432 72.28 11.17 17.92
N LEU A 433 71.73 11.74 16.85
CA LEU A 433 72.49 12.53 15.88
C LEU A 433 73.10 13.78 16.53
N GLN A 434 72.36 14.50 17.37
CA GLN A 434 72.90 15.64 18.13
C GLN A 434 74.02 15.22 19.10
N GLN A 435 73.89 14.05 19.75
CA GLN A 435 74.94 13.52 20.61
C GLN A 435 76.19 13.14 19.81
N LEU A 436 76.01 12.52 18.64
CA LEU A 436 77.11 12.19 17.73
C LEU A 436 77.84 13.45 17.27
N ASP A 437 77.10 14.49 16.90
CA ASP A 437 77.67 15.78 16.50
C ASP A 437 78.47 16.45 17.63
N LYS A 438 77.94 16.43 18.87
CA LYS A 438 78.67 16.89 20.07
C LYS A 438 79.93 16.08 20.33
N ALA A 439 79.86 14.75 20.22
CA ALA A 439 81.01 13.87 20.42
C ALA A 439 82.09 14.09 19.35
N TYR A 440 81.68 14.21 18.09
CA TYR A 440 82.53 14.54 16.96
C TYR A 440 83.21 15.91 17.16
N SER A 441 82.43 16.94 17.49
CA SER A 441 82.93 18.29 17.77
C SER A 441 83.92 18.31 18.95
N SER A 442 83.63 17.57 20.03
CA SER A 442 84.54 17.42 21.18
C SER A 442 85.85 16.71 20.82
N ALA A 443 85.79 15.64 20.03
CA ALA A 443 86.97 14.95 19.53
C ALA A 443 87.83 15.86 18.64
N ARG A 444 87.17 16.64 17.78
CA ARG A 444 87.82 17.61 16.90
C ARG A 444 88.45 18.77 17.65
N ASN A 445 87.80 19.30 18.69
CA ASN A 445 88.40 20.28 19.59
C ASN A 445 89.65 19.73 20.29
N LYS A 446 89.64 18.46 20.73
CA LYS A 446 90.85 17.85 21.32
C LYS A 446 91.97 17.64 20.30
N LEU A 447 91.61 17.38 19.04
CA LEU A 447 92.59 17.08 17.98
C LEU A 447 93.19 18.35 17.37
N THR A 448 92.36 19.31 16.96
CA THR A 448 92.77 20.48 16.16
C THR A 448 92.29 21.82 16.74
N ASP A 449 91.00 21.95 17.12
CA ASP A 449 90.39 23.28 17.22
C ASP A 449 90.42 23.88 18.65
N GLY A 450 90.73 23.08 19.69
CA GLY A 450 90.72 23.50 21.09
C GLY A 450 92.07 24.00 21.61
N ARG A 451 92.03 24.78 22.70
CA ARG A 451 93.25 25.29 23.36
C ARG A 451 94.10 24.14 23.91
N GLY A 452 95.34 24.02 23.43
CA GLY A 452 96.24 22.92 23.78
C GLY A 452 95.86 21.59 23.12
N ASN A 453 95.31 21.65 21.90
CA ASN A 453 94.99 20.48 21.08
C ASN A 453 96.22 19.58 20.83
N LEU A 454 95.93 18.32 20.50
CA LEU A 454 96.96 17.29 20.33
C LEU A 454 97.92 17.61 19.18
N VAL A 455 97.42 18.10 18.03
CA VAL A 455 98.27 18.45 16.88
C VAL A 455 99.33 19.47 17.27
N SER A 456 98.92 20.58 17.89
CA SER A 456 99.81 21.64 18.39
C SER A 456 100.82 21.11 19.41
N ARG A 457 100.38 20.32 20.40
CA ARG A 457 101.29 19.74 21.41
C ARG A 457 102.29 18.76 20.83
N THR A 458 101.87 17.92 19.89
CA THR A 458 102.76 16.95 19.24
C THR A 458 103.77 17.63 18.32
N GLU A 459 103.39 18.71 17.64
CA GLU A 459 104.31 19.47 16.80
C GLU A 459 105.30 20.27 17.66
N GLN A 460 104.86 20.86 18.78
CA GLN A 460 105.76 21.48 19.77
C GLN A 460 106.80 20.50 20.32
N LEU A 461 106.42 19.25 20.59
CA LEU A 461 107.38 18.21 21.02
C LEU A 461 108.43 17.90 19.94
N LYS A 462 108.03 17.90 18.67
CA LYS A 462 108.96 17.73 17.54
C LYS A 462 109.92 18.91 17.43
N LEU A 463 109.43 20.14 17.58
CA LEU A 463 110.27 21.36 17.63
C LEU A 463 111.27 21.34 18.81
N LEU A 464 110.89 20.75 19.94
CA LEU A 464 111.75 20.58 21.13
C LEU A 464 112.75 19.41 21.01
N GLY A 465 112.84 18.75 19.85
CA GLY A 465 113.89 17.76 19.56
C GLY A 465 113.47 16.30 19.62
N ALA A 466 112.17 15.99 19.68
CA ALA A 466 111.69 14.61 19.54
C ALA A 466 111.95 14.09 18.11
N ARG A 467 112.58 12.90 18.00
CA ARG A 467 112.86 12.27 16.69
C ARG A 467 111.58 11.76 16.04
N ALA A 468 111.05 12.48 15.06
CA ALA A 468 109.90 12.06 14.25
C ALA A 468 110.25 12.06 12.76
N SER A 469 109.95 10.97 12.05
CA SER A 469 110.29 10.77 10.63
C SER A 469 109.22 11.21 9.64
N LYS A 470 108.02 11.57 10.11
CA LYS A 470 106.89 12.03 9.29
C LYS A 470 106.39 13.40 9.77
N SER A 471 105.80 14.18 8.86
CA SER A 471 105.17 15.48 9.13
C SER A 471 103.66 15.41 8.90
N LEU A 472 102.91 16.20 9.66
CA LEU A 472 101.50 16.42 9.41
C LEU A 472 101.30 17.35 8.20
N PRO A 473 100.18 17.24 7.48
CA PRO A 473 99.84 18.16 6.38
C PRO A 473 99.80 19.63 6.83
N ALA A 474 100.29 20.55 6.00
CA ALA A 474 100.40 21.98 6.31
C ALA A 474 99.04 22.62 6.68
N ASP A 475 97.98 22.29 5.95
CA ASP A 475 96.63 22.83 6.17
C ASP A 475 96.06 22.49 7.57
N LEU A 476 96.43 21.32 8.11
CA LEU A 476 95.99 20.90 9.44
C LEU A 476 96.80 21.58 10.56
N LEU A 477 98.08 21.85 10.30
CA LEU A 477 98.95 22.56 11.24
C LEU A 477 98.55 24.03 11.34
N GLU A 478 98.29 24.68 10.21
CA GLU A 478 97.88 26.10 10.16
C GLU A 478 96.58 26.33 10.95
N ARG A 479 95.58 25.46 10.76
CA ARG A 479 94.31 25.50 11.49
C ARG A 479 94.43 25.18 12.98
N ALA A 480 95.28 24.22 13.35
CA ALA A 480 95.43 23.81 14.74
C ALA A 480 96.29 24.78 15.58
N MET A 481 97.09 25.62 14.92
CA MET A 481 98.00 26.57 15.58
C MET A 481 97.47 28.00 15.61
N THR A 482 96.32 28.29 14.98
CA THR A 482 95.80 29.66 14.83
C THR A 482 95.17 30.26 16.11
N ASP A 483 94.87 29.45 17.14
CA ASP A 483 94.15 29.92 18.35
C ASP A 483 94.89 29.73 19.70
N ALA A 484 96.18 29.38 19.70
CA ALA A 484 96.92 29.15 20.95
C ALA A 484 97.71 30.37 21.47
N ASP A 485 98.31 31.18 20.59
CA ASP A 485 98.98 32.44 20.89
C ASP A 485 99.24 33.13 19.53
N GLY A 486 98.88 34.40 19.37
CA GLY A 486 98.94 35.13 18.10
C GLY A 486 100.35 35.39 17.55
N VAL A 487 101.13 34.34 17.28
CA VAL A 487 102.41 34.40 16.57
C VAL A 487 102.55 33.13 15.73
N ALA A 488 102.32 33.27 14.42
CA ALA A 488 102.74 32.29 13.44
C ALA A 488 104.27 32.32 13.34
N HIS A 489 104.93 31.24 13.77
CA HIS A 489 106.27 30.92 13.30
C HIS A 489 106.23 29.52 12.70
N LEU A 490 106.07 29.46 11.39
CA LEU A 490 106.55 28.34 10.59
C LEU A 490 108.08 28.45 10.53
N PRO A 491 108.85 27.41 10.90
CA PRO A 491 110.24 27.31 10.46
C PRO A 491 110.26 26.89 8.99
N GLU A 492 111.19 27.49 8.23
CA GLU A 492 111.56 27.05 6.87
C GLU A 492 111.99 25.58 6.82
#